data_AF-A0A9N9HZ38-F1
#
_entry.id   AF-A0A9N9HZ38-F1
#
_cell.length_a   1.000
_cell.length_b   1.000
_cell.length_c   1.000
_cell.angle_alpha   90.00
_cell.angle_beta   90.00
_cell.angle_gamma   90.00
#
_symmetry.space_group_name_H-M   'P 1'
#
loop_
_entity.id
_entity.type
_entity.pdbx_description
1 polymer ?
#
loop_
_entity_poly.entity_id
_entity_poly.type
_entity_poly.pdbx_seq_one_letter_code
_entity_poly.pdbx_strand_id
1 'polypeptide(L)'
;MTEFDEKDDETIKNLMFHFEKRPDRFVKISEFMPKYTPKQLSNRWRDHLDPNICKEAFTEDEKRYIIEQTPNYRKSNKICWKCLSSGMKKIFNRRHSNNKIKNYWNANQRRQKKKNSKLNVPFFINDENGEK
;
A
#
# COMPACT_ATOMS: atom_id res chain seq x y z
N MET A 1 16.85 0.63 6.43
CA MET A 1 15.76 -0.33 6.15
C MET A 1 16.39 -1.43 5.32
N THR A 2 16.45 -2.68 5.77
CA THR A 2 17.14 -3.74 5.01
C THR A 2 16.42 -3.95 3.69
N GLU A 3 17.10 -3.65 2.59
CA GLU A 3 16.56 -3.83 1.25
C GLU A 3 16.66 -5.31 0.86
N PHE A 4 15.61 -5.84 0.25
CA PHE A 4 15.63 -7.16 -0.37
C PHE A 4 16.07 -6.97 -1.81
N ASP A 5 17.11 -7.69 -2.23
CA ASP A 5 17.54 -7.72 -3.61
C ASP A 5 16.76 -8.79 -4.42
N GLU A 6 17.04 -8.87 -5.72
CA GLU A 6 16.38 -9.84 -6.60
C GLU A 6 16.73 -11.29 -6.25
N LYS A 7 17.98 -11.55 -5.84
CA LYS A 7 18.45 -12.89 -5.43
C LYS A 7 17.75 -13.35 -4.15
N ASP A 8 17.48 -12.42 -3.24
CA ASP A 8 16.68 -12.69 -2.05
C ASP A 8 15.26 -13.07 -2.41
N ASP A 9 14.64 -12.33 -3.31
CA ASP A 9 13.28 -12.60 -3.77
C ASP A 9 13.17 -13.97 -4.44
N GLU A 10 14.15 -14.35 -5.27
CA GLU A 10 14.24 -15.70 -5.85
C GLU A 10 14.39 -16.77 -4.78
N THR A 11 15.29 -16.57 -3.83
CA THR A 11 15.51 -17.51 -2.72
C THR A 11 14.24 -17.69 -1.89
N ILE A 12 13.54 -16.60 -1.57
CA ILE A 12 12.27 -16.63 -0.83
C ILE A 12 11.20 -17.38 -1.63
N LYS A 13 11.06 -17.14 -2.94
CA LYS A 13 10.10 -17.86 -3.78
C LYS A 13 10.38 -19.36 -3.78
N ASN A 14 11.63 -19.75 -3.96
CA ASN A 14 12.03 -21.15 -3.99
C ASN A 14 11.76 -21.83 -2.64
N LEU A 15 12.18 -21.23 -1.52
CA LEU A 15 11.93 -21.79 -0.19
C LEU A 15 10.43 -21.81 0.15
N MET A 16 9.67 -20.82 -0.31
CA MET A 16 8.22 -20.80 -0.11
C MET A 16 7.53 -21.96 -0.83
N PHE A 17 7.97 -22.30 -2.05
CA PHE A 17 7.47 -23.49 -2.77
C PHE A 17 7.63 -24.77 -1.95
N HIS A 18 8.73 -24.93 -1.22
CA HIS A 18 8.97 -26.11 -0.36
C HIS A 18 8.19 -26.07 0.97
N PHE A 19 7.97 -24.89 1.56
CA PHE A 19 7.43 -24.76 2.91
C PHE A 19 6.00 -24.19 2.96
N GLU A 20 5.32 -23.96 1.84
CA GLU A 20 4.03 -23.23 1.78
C GLU A 20 3.00 -23.75 2.78
N LYS A 21 2.85 -25.08 2.87
CA LYS A 21 1.85 -25.73 3.73
C LYS A 21 2.18 -25.67 5.22
N ARG A 22 3.36 -25.18 5.59
CA ARG A 22 3.79 -25.12 6.99
C ARG A 22 3.27 -23.87 7.71
N PRO A 23 2.81 -24.00 8.97
CA PRO A 23 2.41 -22.86 9.79
C PRO A 23 3.61 -21.97 10.16
N ASP A 24 4.78 -22.59 10.36
CA ASP A 24 6.05 -21.95 10.75
C ASP A 24 6.96 -21.63 9.55
N ARG A 25 6.44 -21.63 8.32
CA ARG A 25 7.23 -21.48 7.08
C ARG A 25 8.21 -20.32 7.09
N PHE A 26 7.83 -19.16 7.62
CA PHE A 26 8.73 -17.99 7.67
C PHE A 26 9.84 -18.13 8.72
N VAL A 27 9.61 -18.91 9.78
CA VAL A 27 10.66 -19.30 10.73
C VAL A 27 11.65 -20.21 10.02
N LYS A 28 11.16 -21.23 9.31
CA LYS A 28 12.03 -22.10 8.50
C LYS A 28 12.82 -21.34 7.44
N ILE A 29 12.17 -20.46 6.67
CA ILE A 29 12.88 -19.64 5.68
C ILE A 29 13.97 -18.77 6.35
N SER A 30 13.73 -18.23 7.55
CA SER A 30 14.75 -17.44 8.25
C SER A 30 15.97 -18.25 8.70
N GLU A 31 15.84 -19.56 8.92
CA GLU A 31 16.97 -20.45 9.20
C GLU A 31 17.92 -20.54 7.98
N PHE A 32 17.37 -20.50 6.75
CA PHE A 32 18.16 -20.47 5.51
C PHE A 32 18.63 -19.07 5.12
N MET A 33 17.94 -18.03 5.58
CA MET A 33 18.25 -16.62 5.31
C MET A 33 18.42 -15.83 6.61
N PRO A 34 19.49 -16.11 7.40
CA PRO A 34 19.65 -15.56 8.75
C PRO A 34 19.76 -14.02 8.79
N LYS A 35 20.02 -13.37 7.64
CA LYS A 35 19.99 -11.91 7.52
C LYS A 35 18.59 -11.29 7.68
N TYR A 36 17.52 -12.09 7.60
CA TYR A 36 16.14 -11.61 7.69
C TYR A 36 15.35 -12.30 8.79
N THR A 37 14.61 -11.50 9.54
CA THR A 37 13.64 -12.01 10.51
C THR A 37 12.43 -12.64 9.81
N PRO A 38 11.73 -13.60 10.44
CA PRO A 38 10.47 -14.15 9.93
C PRO A 38 9.44 -13.06 9.60
N LYS A 39 9.46 -11.97 10.38
CA LYS A 39 8.57 -10.83 10.17
C LYS A 39 8.85 -10.13 8.83
N GLN A 40 10.11 -9.84 8.55
CA GLN A 40 10.53 -9.20 7.29
C GLN A 40 10.17 -10.09 6.09
N LEU A 41 10.49 -11.38 6.16
CA LEU A 41 10.14 -12.36 5.12
C LEU A 41 8.63 -12.43 4.88
N SER A 42 7.82 -12.49 5.96
CA SER A 42 6.37 -12.51 5.84
C SER A 42 5.79 -11.24 5.23
N ASN A 43 6.41 -10.08 5.47
CA ASN A 43 5.99 -8.83 4.89
C ASN A 43 6.36 -8.80 3.41
N ARG A 44 7.61 -9.13 3.06
CA ARG A 44 8.08 -9.18 1.68
C ARG A 44 7.22 -10.10 0.82
N TRP A 45 6.91 -11.30 1.32
CA TRP A 45 6.02 -12.24 0.63
C TRP A 45 4.63 -11.64 0.38
N ARG A 46 3.95 -11.17 1.43
CA ARG A 46 2.55 -10.68 1.35
C ARG A 46 2.39 -9.36 0.60
N ASP A 47 3.45 -8.58 0.45
CA ASP A 47 3.40 -7.28 -0.22
C ASP A 47 3.92 -7.34 -1.67
N HIS A 48 4.83 -8.26 -2.00
CA HIS A 48 5.54 -8.27 -3.29
C HIS A 48 5.64 -9.62 -4.00
N LEU A 49 5.86 -10.73 -3.28
CA LEU A 49 6.29 -11.99 -3.91
C LEU A 49 5.18 -13.01 -4.12
N ASP A 50 4.12 -12.97 -3.31
CA ASP A 50 3.00 -13.89 -3.44
C ASP A 50 2.35 -13.73 -4.83
N PRO A 51 2.24 -14.81 -5.62
CA PRO A 51 1.77 -14.76 -7.00
C PRO A 51 0.33 -14.26 -7.10
N ASN A 52 -0.45 -14.36 -6.03
CA ASN A 52 -1.81 -13.85 -5.98
C ASN A 52 -1.88 -12.33 -5.78
N ILE A 53 -0.75 -11.60 -5.71
CA ILE A 53 -0.75 -10.13 -5.58
C ILE A 53 -0.84 -9.49 -6.96
N CYS A 54 -1.83 -8.61 -7.12
CA CYS A 54 -1.96 -7.77 -8.30
C CYS A 54 -0.88 -6.66 -8.33
N LYS A 55 0.03 -6.76 -9.29
CA LYS A 55 1.09 -5.76 -9.51
C LYS A 55 0.62 -4.56 -10.34
N GLU A 56 -0.36 -4.76 -11.21
CA GLU A 56 -0.96 -3.71 -12.06
C GLU A 56 -1.48 -2.50 -11.30
N ALA A 57 -1.47 -1.33 -11.94
CA ALA A 57 -2.04 -0.12 -11.39
C ALA A 57 -3.51 -0.29 -10.98
N PHE A 58 -3.98 0.54 -10.03
CA PHE A 58 -5.40 0.59 -9.73
C PHE A 58 -6.18 1.14 -10.92
N THR A 59 -7.28 0.49 -11.25
CA THR A 59 -8.32 1.03 -12.15
C THR A 59 -9.03 2.22 -11.50
N GLU A 60 -9.76 3.02 -12.28
CA GLU A 60 -10.49 4.17 -11.73
C GLU A 60 -11.57 3.77 -10.72
N ASP A 61 -12.24 2.64 -10.93
CA ASP A 61 -13.25 2.15 -9.98
C ASP A 61 -12.63 1.61 -8.69
N GLU A 62 -11.47 0.96 -8.77
CA GLU A 62 -10.71 0.58 -7.57
C GLU A 62 -10.23 1.81 -6.80
N LYS A 63 -9.73 2.85 -7.50
CA LYS A 63 -9.32 4.11 -6.90
C LYS A 63 -10.49 4.78 -6.16
N ARG A 64 -11.65 4.86 -6.81
CA ARG A 64 -12.88 5.41 -6.25
C ARG A 64 -13.30 4.63 -5.00
N TYR A 65 -13.32 3.30 -5.10
CA TYR A 65 -13.64 2.43 -3.97
C TYR A 65 -12.72 2.68 -2.78
N ILE A 66 -11.39 2.78 -2.99
CA ILE A 66 -10.45 3.08 -1.91
C ILE A 66 -10.80 4.43 -1.26
N ILE A 67 -11.12 5.45 -2.04
CA ILE A 67 -11.42 6.79 -1.53
C ILE A 67 -12.72 6.79 -0.71
N GLU A 68 -13.78 6.20 -1.25
CA GLU A 68 -15.12 6.24 -0.67
C GLU A 68 -15.26 5.29 0.54
N GLN A 69 -14.61 4.13 0.49
CA GLN A 69 -14.81 3.09 1.50
C GLN A 69 -13.80 3.15 2.64
N THR A 70 -12.62 3.75 2.47
CA THR A 70 -11.62 3.85 3.55
C THR A 70 -12.20 4.44 4.86
N PRO A 71 -13.04 5.50 4.85
CA PRO A 71 -13.70 6.00 6.06
C PRO A 71 -14.52 4.94 6.81
N ASN A 72 -15.22 4.05 6.09
CA ASN A 72 -16.07 3.01 6.67
C ASN A 72 -15.27 1.91 7.39
N TYR A 73 -14.01 1.72 7.01
CA TYR A 73 -13.09 0.76 7.65
C TYR A 73 -12.23 1.37 8.76
N ARG A 74 -12.52 2.61 9.17
CA ARG A 74 -11.85 3.28 10.27
C ARG A 74 -12.55 2.96 11.59
N LYS A 75 -11.78 2.53 12.59
CA LYS A 75 -12.22 2.43 13.99
C LYS A 75 -11.29 3.31 14.83
N SER A 76 -11.84 4.35 15.45
CA SER A 76 -11.05 5.39 16.12
C SER A 76 -9.97 5.95 15.16
N ASN A 77 -8.71 6.00 15.58
CA ASN A 77 -7.61 6.55 14.80
C ASN A 77 -6.95 5.54 13.83
N LYS A 78 -7.47 4.31 13.71
CA LYS A 78 -6.85 3.23 12.93
C LYS A 78 -7.75 2.75 11.79
N ILE A 79 -7.17 2.59 10.60
CA ILE A 79 -7.85 2.00 9.43
C ILE A 79 -7.53 0.50 9.37
N CYS A 80 -8.56 -0.33 9.22
CA CYS A 80 -8.38 -1.77 8.95
C CYS A 80 -8.07 -2.02 7.46
N TRP A 81 -6.80 -1.88 7.06
CA TRP A 81 -6.37 -2.13 5.67
C TRP A 81 -6.67 -3.55 5.18
N LYS A 82 -6.55 -4.55 6.07
CA LYS A 82 -6.90 -5.94 5.76
C LYS A 82 -8.38 -6.09 5.38
N CYS A 83 -9.27 -5.40 6.10
CA CYS A 83 -10.70 -5.44 5.86
C CYS A 83 -11.04 -4.78 4.51
N LEU A 84 -10.45 -3.61 4.23
CA LEU A 84 -10.62 -2.89 2.97
C LEU A 84 -10.08 -3.70 1.77
N SER A 85 -8.88 -4.28 1.89
CA SER A 85 -8.29 -5.16 0.87
C SER A 85 -9.18 -6.39 0.59
N SER A 86 -9.76 -6.98 1.63
CA SER A 86 -10.72 -8.09 1.50
C SER A 86 -11.99 -7.66 0.76
N GLY A 87 -12.55 -6.48 1.09
CA GLY A 87 -13.70 -5.90 0.39
C GLY A 87 -13.41 -5.66 -1.10
N MET A 88 -12.27 -5.05 -1.41
CA MET A 88 -11.82 -4.86 -2.80
C MET A 88 -11.69 -6.18 -3.56
N LYS A 89 -11.06 -7.20 -2.95
CA LYS A 89 -10.88 -8.50 -3.59
C LYS A 89 -12.23 -9.13 -3.95
N LYS A 90 -13.24 -9.02 -3.07
CA LYS A 90 -14.58 -9.57 -3.32
C LYS A 90 -15.29 -8.91 -4.50
N ILE A 91 -15.06 -7.63 -4.73
CA ILE A 91 -15.77 -6.85 -5.76
C ILE A 91 -15.04 -6.91 -7.10
N PHE A 92 -13.72 -6.69 -7.09
CA PHE A 92 -12.92 -6.55 -8.32
C PHE A 92 -12.20 -7.84 -8.71
N ASN A 93 -12.30 -8.90 -7.90
CA ASN A 93 -11.56 -10.16 -8.07
C ASN A 93 -10.04 -9.99 -8.20
N ARG A 94 -9.49 -8.87 -7.69
CA ARG A 94 -8.07 -8.54 -7.69
C ARG A 94 -7.59 -8.33 -6.28
N ARG A 95 -6.47 -8.96 -5.92
CA ARG A 95 -5.90 -8.83 -4.59
C ARG A 95 -4.69 -7.89 -4.63
N HIS A 96 -4.90 -6.64 -4.25
CA HIS A 96 -3.82 -5.69 -4.01
C HIS A 96 -3.29 -5.83 -2.59
N SER A 97 -1.97 -5.61 -2.41
CA SER A 97 -1.38 -5.65 -1.06
C SER A 97 -1.89 -4.51 -0.18
N ASN A 98 -1.95 -4.77 1.13
CA ASN A 98 -2.38 -3.76 2.11
C ASN A 98 -1.51 -2.50 2.03
N ASN A 99 -0.20 -2.67 1.78
CA ASN A 99 0.72 -1.55 1.66
C ASN A 99 0.41 -0.69 0.43
N LYS A 100 0.08 -1.30 -0.70
CA LYS A 100 -0.29 -0.58 -1.94
C LYS A 100 -1.54 0.27 -1.76
N ILE A 101 -2.58 -0.27 -1.13
CA ILE A 101 -3.82 0.45 -0.83
C ILE A 101 -3.57 1.62 0.13
N LYS A 102 -2.86 1.37 1.23
CA LYS A 102 -2.47 2.39 2.21
C LYS A 102 -1.67 3.53 1.55
N ASN A 103 -0.70 3.19 0.70
CA ASN A 103 0.13 4.17 0.00
C ASN A 103 -0.70 5.05 -0.94
N TYR A 104 -1.63 4.45 -1.69
CA TYR A 104 -2.55 5.20 -2.55
C TYR A 104 -3.41 6.18 -1.75
N TRP A 105 -4.06 5.72 -0.67
CA TRP A 105 -4.85 6.57 0.20
C TRP A 105 -4.02 7.74 0.75
N ASN A 106 -2.84 7.48 1.30
CA ASN A 106 -1.98 8.52 1.86
C ASN A 106 -1.47 9.51 0.80
N ALA A 107 -1.16 9.04 -0.41
CA ALA A 107 -0.83 9.92 -1.54
C ALA A 107 -2.03 10.81 -1.92
N ASN A 108 -3.23 10.25 -1.96
CA ASN A 108 -4.45 11.00 -2.23
C ASN A 108 -4.73 12.05 -1.16
N GLN A 109 -4.61 11.71 0.14
CA GLN A 109 -4.80 12.66 1.24
C GLN A 109 -3.80 13.83 1.17
N ARG A 110 -2.54 13.58 0.84
CA ARG A 110 -1.53 14.63 0.63
C ARG A 110 -1.89 15.52 -0.55
N ARG A 111 -2.40 14.95 -1.65
CA ARG A 111 -2.85 15.69 -2.84
C ARG A 111 -4.03 16.60 -2.52
N GLN A 112 -5.01 16.13 -1.74
CA GLN A 112 -6.16 16.95 -1.34
C GLN A 112 -5.75 18.10 -0.42
N LYS A 113 -4.88 17.86 0.57
CA LYS A 113 -4.34 18.94 1.42
C LYS A 113 -3.65 20.04 0.60
N LYS A 114 -2.85 19.65 -0.40
CA LYS A 114 -2.19 20.61 -1.31
C LYS A 114 -3.18 21.40 -2.18
N LYS A 115 -4.28 20.78 -2.63
CA LYS A 115 -5.34 21.48 -3.37
C LYS A 115 -6.03 22.52 -2.50
N ASN A 116 -6.40 22.12 -1.28
CA ASN A 116 -7.06 23.03 -0.33
C ASN A 116 -6.14 24.18 0.09
N SER A 117 -4.84 23.96 0.23
CA SER A 117 -3.89 25.05 0.55
C SER A 117 -3.69 26.02 -0.63
N LYS A 118 -3.73 25.54 -1.87
CA LYS A 118 -3.60 26.40 -3.08
C LYS A 118 -4.85 27.25 -3.33
N LEU A 119 -6.03 26.76 -2.97
CA LEU A 119 -7.28 27.52 -3.07
C LEU A 119 -7.41 28.60 -1.99
N ASN A 120 -6.60 28.54 -0.93
CA ASN A 120 -6.67 29.44 0.22
C ASN A 120 -5.57 30.52 0.20
N VAL A 121 -4.99 30.80 -0.98
CA VAL A 121 -4.06 31.93 -1.16
C VAL A 121 -4.91 33.18 -1.40
N PRO A 122 -4.82 34.23 -0.56
CA PRO A 122 -5.53 35.49 -0.79
C PRO A 122 -5.09 36.06 -2.15
N PHE A 123 -6.06 36.33 -3.01
CA PHE A 123 -5.84 37.05 -4.27
C PHE A 123 -5.49 38.50 -3.91
N PHE A 124 -4.21 38.82 -3.78
CA PHE A 124 -3.78 40.21 -3.77
C PHE A 124 -4.00 40.74 -5.18
N ILE A 125 -5.10 41.48 -5.36
CA ILE A 125 -5.33 42.32 -6.53
C ILE A 125 -4.24 43.38 -6.49
N ASN A 126 -3.34 43.36 -7.47
CA ASN A 126 -2.56 44.55 -7.80
C ASN A 126 -3.53 45.52 -8.47
N ASP A 127 -4.05 46.47 -7.70
CA ASP A 127 -4.63 47.69 -8.25
C ASP A 127 -3.46 48.59 -8.69
N GLU A 128 -3.13 48.52 -9.99
CA GLU A 128 -2.65 49.72 -10.67
C GLU A 128 -3.88 50.57 -10.96
N ASN A 129 -3.92 51.81 -10.45
CA ASN A 129 -4.25 53.04 -11.20
C ASN A 129 -4.47 54.23 -10.26
N GLY A 130 -3.90 55.39 -10.62
CA GLY A 130 -4.47 56.69 -10.25
C GLY A 130 -3.49 57.76 -9.79
N GLU A 131 -2.95 58.50 -10.75
CA GLU A 131 -2.74 59.97 -10.73
C GLU A 131 -2.05 60.64 -9.52
N LYS A 132 -0.86 61.20 -9.74
CA LYS A 132 -0.69 62.62 -10.13
C LYS A 132 0.72 62.89 -10.64
#